data_AF-A0A497RPR8-F1
#
_entry.id   AF-A0A497RPR8-F1
#
_cell.length_a   1.000
_cell.length_b   1.000
_cell.length_c   1.000
_cell.angle_alpha   90.00
_cell.angle_beta   90.00
_cell.angle_gamma   90.00
#
_symmetry.space_group_name_H-M   'P 1'
#
loop_
_entity.id
_entity.type
_entity.pdbx_description
1 polymer ?
#
loop_
_entity_poly.entity_id
_entity_poly.type
_entity_poly.pdbx_seq_one_letter_code
_entity_poly.pdbx_strand_id
1 'polypeptide(L)'
;MSPKMNLLSEITLRWYDDSSLMLEDRRELVELFLDSLGVSRDVASDVFEVLLLAKAKNISLTSNQIKKEIIDLRNKRNRDPDEGLSLRNIQLWLRFFRMLGMVEKIGGRYLFRGNKKPSSVFRENVKPEVIDKSSEYLCRILEELEDRYGIG
;
A
#
# COMPACT_ATOMS: atom_id res chain seq x y z
N MET A 1 11.52 -12.31 29.59
CA MET A 1 10.36 -11.82 28.81
C MET A 1 10.89 -10.91 27.72
N SER A 2 10.79 -11.30 26.44
CA SER A 2 11.17 -10.40 25.35
C SER A 2 10.20 -9.21 25.32
N PRO A 3 10.69 -7.97 25.17
CA PRO A 3 9.81 -6.81 25.08
C PRO A 3 8.89 -6.99 23.87
N LYS A 4 7.59 -6.90 24.11
CA LYS A 4 6.57 -7.00 23.07
C LYS A 4 6.66 -5.72 22.23
N MET A 5 7.33 -5.78 21.08
CA MET A 5 7.37 -4.65 20.14
C MET A 5 5.95 -4.36 19.65
N ASN A 6 5.41 -3.20 20.02
CA ASN A 6 4.16 -2.68 19.48
C ASN A 6 4.43 -2.08 18.10
N LEU A 7 4.43 -2.92 17.07
CA LEU A 7 4.50 -2.48 15.67
C LEU A 7 3.13 -1.92 15.23
N LEU A 8 3.10 -0.65 14.84
CA LEU A 8 1.92 -0.03 14.24
C LEU A 8 1.66 -0.59 12.81
N SER A 9 2.74 -0.90 12.09
CA SER A 9 2.79 -1.63 10.81
C SER A 9 4.25 -1.85 10.40
N GLU A 10 4.58 -2.96 9.75
CA GLU A 10 5.90 -3.17 9.12
C GLU A 10 5.83 -2.76 7.64
N ILE A 11 6.67 -1.81 7.24
CA ILE A 11 6.92 -1.46 5.83
C ILE A 11 8.40 -1.70 5.58
N THR A 12 8.72 -2.45 4.53
CA THR A 12 10.09 -2.59 4.06
C THR A 12 10.25 -1.72 2.81
N LEU A 13 11.09 -0.69 2.88
CA LEU A 13 11.37 0.14 1.72
C LEU A 13 12.41 -0.55 0.84
N ARG A 14 12.04 -0.81 -0.42
CA ARG A 14 12.97 -1.30 -1.45
C ARG A 14 13.21 -0.22 -2.48
N TRP A 15 14.45 -0.10 -2.91
CA TRP A 15 14.85 0.82 -3.98
C TRP A 15 15.14 0.03 -5.25
N TYR A 16 14.60 0.54 -6.37
CA TYR A 16 14.82 0.06 -7.72
C TYR A 16 15.40 1.20 -8.54
N ASP A 17 16.19 0.89 -9.56
CA ASP A 17 16.72 1.91 -10.46
C ASP A 17 15.64 2.49 -11.38
N ASP A 18 15.93 3.63 -12.02
CA ASP A 18 14.96 4.37 -12.83
C ASP A 18 14.47 3.61 -14.07
N SER A 19 15.17 2.56 -14.53
CA SER A 19 14.69 1.75 -15.65
C SER A 19 13.39 1.02 -15.29
N SER A 20 13.16 0.75 -14.00
CA SER A 20 11.91 0.19 -13.49
C SER A 20 10.68 1.10 -13.70
N LEU A 21 10.88 2.40 -13.96
CA LEU A 21 9.80 3.32 -14.30
C LEU A 21 9.39 3.23 -15.77
N MET A 22 10.16 2.54 -16.60
CA MET A 22 9.93 2.37 -18.05
C MET A 22 9.04 1.18 -18.37
N LEU A 23 8.46 0.51 -17.37
CA LEU A 23 7.53 -0.61 -17.56
C LEU A 23 6.28 -0.14 -18.31
N GLU A 24 5.94 -0.82 -19.40
CA GLU A 24 4.78 -0.48 -20.24
C GLU A 24 3.46 -0.99 -19.64
N ASP A 25 3.50 -2.11 -18.91
CA ASP A 25 2.30 -2.66 -18.28
C ASP A 25 1.95 -1.89 -16.98
N ARG A 26 0.74 -1.35 -16.96
CA ARG A 26 0.21 -0.61 -15.80
C ARG A 26 0.15 -1.45 -14.53
N ARG A 27 -0.08 -2.75 -14.65
CA ARG A 27 -0.12 -3.68 -13.52
C ARG A 27 1.28 -3.88 -12.94
N GLU A 28 2.31 -4.00 -13.77
CA GLU A 28 3.69 -4.14 -13.31
C GLU A 28 4.12 -2.90 -12.51
N LEU A 29 3.68 -1.70 -12.91
CA LEU A 29 3.91 -0.48 -12.11
C LEU A 29 3.17 -0.49 -10.76
N VAL A 30 1.99 -1.11 -10.68
CA VAL A 30 1.27 -1.30 -9.40
C VAL A 30 2.04 -2.26 -8.50
N GLU A 31 2.51 -3.37 -9.06
CA GLU A 31 3.30 -4.37 -8.34
C GLU A 31 4.62 -3.77 -7.86
N LEU A 32 5.33 -3.04 -8.71
CA LEU A 32 6.56 -2.32 -8.36
C LEU A 32 6.33 -1.34 -7.20
N PHE A 33 5.25 -0.56 -7.22
CA PHE A 33 4.93 0.37 -6.14
C PHE A 33 4.69 -0.38 -4.81
N LEU A 34 3.94 -1.48 -4.83
CA LEU A 34 3.65 -2.26 -3.63
C LEU A 34 4.88 -3.02 -3.13
N ASP A 35 5.69 -3.57 -4.03
CA ASP A 35 6.96 -4.23 -3.72
C ASP A 35 7.97 -3.26 -3.11
N SER A 36 7.98 -2.00 -3.57
CA SER A 36 8.77 -0.91 -2.97
C SER A 36 8.37 -0.61 -1.53
N LEU A 37 7.16 -1.01 -1.11
CA LEU A 37 6.66 -0.94 0.27
C LEU A 37 6.73 -2.30 1.00
N GLY A 38 7.34 -3.32 0.38
CA GLY A 38 7.45 -4.66 0.94
C GLY A 38 6.16 -5.48 0.86
N VAL A 39 5.20 -5.07 0.02
CA VAL A 39 3.88 -5.71 -0.13
C VAL A 39 3.84 -6.54 -1.42
N SER A 40 4.32 -7.78 -1.34
CA SER A 40 4.37 -8.69 -2.50
C SER A 40 3.22 -9.70 -2.48
N ARG A 41 1.99 -9.26 -2.76
CA ARG A 41 0.78 -10.10 -2.75
C ARG A 41 -0.15 -9.75 -3.89
N ASP A 42 -0.47 -10.73 -4.74
CA ASP A 42 -1.35 -10.56 -5.90
C ASP A 42 -2.68 -9.88 -5.59
N VAL A 43 -3.36 -10.29 -4.51
CA VAL A 43 -4.65 -9.70 -4.10
C VAL A 43 -4.48 -8.23 -3.65
N ALA A 44 -3.33 -7.85 -3.11
CA ALA A 44 -3.04 -6.46 -2.77
C ALA A 44 -2.94 -5.62 -4.05
N SER A 45 -2.20 -6.11 -5.05
CA SER A 45 -2.06 -5.49 -6.37
C SER A 45 -3.41 -5.36 -7.07
N ASP A 46 -4.24 -6.42 -7.04
CA ASP A 46 -5.58 -6.41 -7.61
C ASP A 46 -6.48 -5.34 -6.96
N VAL A 47 -6.49 -5.28 -5.62
CA VAL A 47 -7.29 -4.29 -4.88
C VAL A 47 -6.82 -2.87 -5.20
N PHE A 48 -5.50 -2.65 -5.22
CA PHE A 48 -4.93 -1.33 -5.49
C PHE A 48 -5.19 -0.87 -6.93
N GLU A 49 -5.03 -1.76 -7.90
CA GLU A 49 -5.36 -1.50 -9.31
C GLU A 49 -6.83 -1.13 -9.50
N VAL A 50 -7.76 -1.87 -8.90
CA VAL A 50 -9.19 -1.54 -8.95
C VAL A 50 -9.49 -0.17 -8.35
N LEU A 51 -8.83 0.20 -7.25
CA LEU A 51 -8.98 1.54 -6.67
C LEU A 51 -8.45 2.63 -7.61
N LEU A 52 -7.35 2.40 -8.33
CA LEU A 52 -6.83 3.32 -9.35
C LEU A 52 -7.80 3.49 -10.51
N LEU A 53 -8.38 2.40 -11.00
CA LEU A 53 -9.41 2.44 -12.06
C LEU A 53 -10.68 3.16 -11.59
N ALA A 54 -11.12 2.92 -10.36
CA ALA A 54 -12.23 3.64 -9.76
C ALA A 54 -11.93 5.15 -9.65
N LYS A 55 -10.69 5.50 -9.26
CA LYS A 55 -10.25 6.90 -9.19
C LYS A 55 -10.23 7.57 -10.55
N ALA A 56 -9.75 6.88 -11.59
CA ALA A 56 -9.76 7.41 -12.95
C ALA A 56 -11.18 7.72 -13.44
N LYS A 57 -12.17 6.94 -12.99
CA LYS A 57 -13.61 7.15 -13.26
C LYS A 57 -14.28 8.08 -12.24
N ASN A 58 -13.55 8.58 -11.24
CA ASN A 58 -14.06 9.38 -10.13
C ASN A 58 -15.24 8.72 -9.36
N ILE A 59 -15.19 7.41 -9.17
CA ILE A 59 -16.18 6.65 -8.41
C ILE A 59 -15.56 6.05 -7.14
N SER A 60 -16.40 5.81 -6.13
CA SER A 60 -16.07 5.00 -4.96
C SER A 60 -16.72 3.62 -5.07
N LEU A 61 -16.16 2.60 -4.43
CA LEU A 61 -16.64 1.21 -4.56
C LEU A 61 -16.89 0.56 -3.20
N THR A 62 -17.89 -0.33 -3.09
CA THR A 62 -18.00 -1.24 -1.93
C THR A 62 -17.03 -2.40 -2.07
N SER A 63 -16.77 -3.16 -0.99
CA SER A 63 -15.92 -4.35 -1.04
C SER A 63 -16.43 -5.43 -2.03
N ASN A 64 -17.76 -5.54 -2.20
CA ASN A 64 -18.35 -6.46 -3.17
C ASN A 64 -18.14 -5.97 -4.61
N GLN A 65 -18.25 -4.66 -4.85
CA GLN A 65 -17.95 -4.09 -6.17
C GLN A 65 -16.47 -4.26 -6.51
N ILE A 66 -15.57 -4.05 -5.55
CA ILE A 66 -14.14 -4.30 -5.73
C ILE A 66 -13.88 -5.76 -6.11
N LYS A 67 -14.47 -6.72 -5.37
CA LYS A 67 -14.35 -8.14 -5.70
C LYS A 67 -14.76 -8.42 -7.14
N LYS A 68 -15.91 -7.90 -7.57
CA LYS A 68 -16.42 -8.08 -8.93
C LYS A 68 -15.45 -7.54 -9.99
N GLU A 69 -14.96 -6.31 -9.82
CA GLU A 69 -14.02 -5.71 -10.76
C GLU A 69 -12.69 -6.49 -10.83
N ILE A 70 -12.22 -7.06 -9.70
CA ILE A 70 -11.02 -7.92 -9.70
C ILE A 70 -11.26 -9.18 -10.54
N ILE A 71 -12.40 -9.86 -10.36
CA ILE A 71 -12.77 -11.04 -11.16
C ILE A 71 -12.78 -10.69 -12.65
N ASP A 72 -13.41 -9.56 -13.01
CA ASP A 72 -13.50 -9.11 -14.39
C ASP A 72 -12.11 -8.81 -15.00
N LEU A 73 -11.19 -8.22 -14.23
CA LEU A 73 -9.81 -7.98 -14.67
C LEU A 73 -9.00 -9.26 -14.82
N ARG A 74 -9.13 -10.21 -13.88
CA ARG A 74 -8.42 -11.49 -13.93
C ARG A 74 -8.88 -12.36 -15.09
N ASN A 75 -10.19 -12.41 -15.35
CA ASN A 75 -10.76 -13.10 -16.52
C ASN A 75 -10.20 -12.54 -17.83
N LYS A 76 -10.11 -11.21 -17.96
CA LYS A 76 -9.51 -10.57 -19.16
C LYS A 76 -8.04 -10.91 -19.35
N ARG A 77 -7.35 -11.32 -18.28
CA ARG A 77 -5.93 -11.70 -18.27
C ARG A 77 -5.74 -13.22 -18.28
N ASN A 78 -6.80 -14.01 -18.42
CA ASN A 78 -6.77 -15.48 -18.32
C ASN A 78 -6.12 -15.99 -17.01
N ARG A 79 -6.34 -15.30 -15.89
CA ARG A 79 -5.90 -15.70 -14.55
C ARG A 79 -7.07 -16.32 -13.78
N ASP A 80 -6.76 -17.15 -12.77
CA ASP A 80 -7.79 -17.70 -11.87
C ASP A 80 -8.57 -16.57 -11.18
N PRO A 81 -9.88 -16.41 -11.46
CA PRO A 81 -10.68 -15.31 -10.96
C PRO A 81 -10.89 -15.35 -9.45
N ASP A 82 -10.81 -16.52 -8.80
CA ASP A 82 -11.19 -16.71 -7.40
C ASP A 82 -9.99 -16.91 -6.46
N GLU A 83 -8.81 -17.18 -7.00
CA GLU A 83 -7.59 -17.44 -6.22
C GLU A 83 -7.33 -16.35 -5.16
N GLY A 84 -7.45 -16.72 -3.88
CA GLY A 84 -7.24 -15.83 -2.74
C GLY A 84 -8.29 -14.74 -2.56
N LEU A 85 -9.36 -14.69 -3.36
CA LEU A 85 -10.28 -13.56 -3.47
C LEU A 85 -11.49 -13.65 -2.51
N SER A 86 -11.26 -14.09 -1.28
CA SER A 86 -12.30 -14.04 -0.23
C SER A 86 -12.60 -12.59 0.15
N LEU A 87 -13.86 -12.29 0.51
CA LEU A 87 -14.26 -10.94 0.92
C LEU A 87 -13.46 -10.47 2.15
N ARG A 88 -13.13 -11.40 3.06
CA ARG A 88 -12.26 -11.17 4.21
C ARG A 88 -10.87 -10.71 3.77
N ASN A 89 -10.26 -11.36 2.77
CA ASN A 89 -8.93 -10.98 2.28
C ASN A 89 -8.94 -9.58 1.65
N ILE A 90 -9.95 -9.27 0.83
CA ILE A 90 -10.13 -7.92 0.27
C ILE A 90 -10.26 -6.87 1.39
N GLN A 91 -11.05 -7.17 2.43
CA GLN A 91 -11.21 -6.27 3.57
C GLN A 91 -9.92 -6.08 4.38
N LEU A 92 -9.05 -7.10 4.46
CA LEU A 92 -7.73 -6.98 5.07
C LEU A 92 -6.85 -5.98 4.31
N TRP A 93 -6.77 -6.10 2.98
CA TRP A 93 -6.01 -5.15 2.15
C TRP A 93 -6.59 -3.74 2.18
N LEU A 94 -7.92 -3.61 2.15
CA LEU A 94 -8.57 -2.31 2.32
C LEU A 94 -8.30 -1.71 3.72
N ARG A 95 -8.22 -2.52 4.77
CA ARG A 95 -7.83 -2.05 6.10
C ARG A 95 -6.36 -1.62 6.11
N PHE A 96 -5.48 -2.39 5.50
CA PHE A 96 -4.06 -2.06 5.36
C PHE A 96 -3.87 -0.70 4.65
N PHE A 97 -4.45 -0.50 3.47
CA PHE A 97 -4.36 0.77 2.75
C PHE A 97 -5.01 1.95 3.51
N ARG A 98 -6.00 1.68 4.36
CA ARG A 98 -6.57 2.70 5.27
C ARG A 98 -5.61 3.05 6.41
N MET A 99 -4.92 2.06 6.99
CA MET A 99 -3.92 2.28 8.03
C MET A 99 -2.73 3.08 7.50
N LEU A 100 -2.29 2.81 6.27
CA LEU A 100 -1.30 3.64 5.59
C LEU A 100 -1.76 5.08 5.34
N GLY A 101 -3.08 5.34 5.35
CA GLY A 101 -3.65 6.64 5.01
C GLY A 101 -3.89 6.86 3.52
N MET A 102 -3.66 5.85 2.66
CA MET A 102 -3.92 5.91 1.22
C MET A 102 -5.41 5.96 0.88
N VAL A 103 -6.20 5.17 1.60
CA VAL A 103 -7.63 4.95 1.33
C VAL A 103 -8.46 5.41 2.51
N GLU A 104 -9.68 5.86 2.25
CA GLU A 104 -10.69 6.08 3.27
C GLU A 104 -11.98 5.32 2.98
N LYS A 105 -12.86 5.23 3.98
CA LYS A 105 -14.15 4.57 3.87
C LYS A 105 -15.26 5.55 4.24
N ILE A 106 -16.11 5.90 3.28
CA ILE A 106 -17.25 6.80 3.46
C ILE A 106 -18.52 6.06 3.05
N GLY A 107 -19.51 5.95 3.95
CA GLY A 107 -20.79 5.29 3.64
C GLY A 107 -20.66 3.85 3.14
N GLY A 108 -19.68 3.07 3.63
CA GLY A 108 -19.45 1.71 3.16
C GLY A 108 -18.60 1.59 1.89
N ARG A 109 -18.26 2.71 1.25
CA ARG A 109 -17.51 2.78 -0.01
C ARG A 109 -16.08 3.22 0.24
N TYR A 110 -15.17 2.76 -0.60
CA TYR A 110 -13.74 2.99 -0.54
C TYR A 110 -13.29 3.87 -1.70
N LEU A 111 -12.37 4.79 -1.41
CA LEU A 111 -11.75 5.72 -2.35
C LEU A 111 -10.41 6.19 -1.80
N PHE A 112 -9.55 6.75 -2.66
CA PHE A 112 -8.37 7.45 -2.19
C PHE A 112 -8.76 8.62 -1.30
N ARG A 113 -8.00 8.82 -0.21
CA ARG A 113 -8.31 9.82 0.82
C ARG A 113 -8.51 11.22 0.24
N GLY A 114 -9.58 11.89 0.67
CA GLY A 114 -9.98 13.22 0.20
C GLY A 114 -10.32 13.26 -1.28
N ASN A 115 -10.56 12.11 -1.92
CA ASN A 115 -10.66 11.97 -3.37
C ASN A 115 -9.49 12.64 -4.12
N LYS A 116 -8.28 12.67 -3.54
CA LYS A 116 -7.10 13.30 -4.13
C LYS A 116 -6.38 12.37 -5.12
N LYS A 117 -5.38 12.90 -5.84
CA LYS A 117 -4.46 12.07 -6.64
C LYS A 117 -3.71 11.10 -5.72
N PRO A 118 -3.51 9.81 -6.10
CA PRO A 118 -2.81 8.83 -5.25
C PRO A 118 -1.43 9.30 -4.78
N SER A 119 -0.65 9.95 -5.65
CA SER A 119 0.66 10.50 -5.30
C SER A 119 0.61 11.68 -4.33
N SER A 120 -0.46 12.49 -4.37
CA SER A 120 -0.71 13.52 -3.37
C SER A 120 -1.04 12.89 -2.02
N VAL A 121 -1.92 11.87 -1.99
CA VAL A 121 -2.25 11.17 -0.74
C VAL A 121 -1.01 10.54 -0.11
N PHE A 122 -0.17 9.88 -0.92
CA PHE A 122 1.08 9.28 -0.45
C PHE A 122 2.00 10.31 0.21
N ARG A 123 2.24 11.45 -0.46
CA ARG A 123 3.11 12.53 0.06
C ARG A 123 2.56 13.18 1.33
N GLU A 124 1.24 13.35 1.42
CA GLU A 124 0.61 14.04 2.54
C GLU A 124 0.37 13.14 3.75
N ASN A 125 0.26 11.82 3.57
CA ASN A 125 -0.15 10.90 4.64
C ASN A 125 0.89 9.80 4.89
N VAL A 126 1.23 8.99 3.88
CA VAL A 126 2.08 7.81 4.06
C VAL A 126 3.52 8.21 4.38
N LYS A 127 4.09 9.10 3.56
CA LYS A 127 5.49 9.54 3.71
C LYS A 127 5.75 10.12 5.10
N PRO A 128 5.03 11.16 5.57
CA PRO A 128 5.34 11.76 6.86
C PRO A 128 5.09 10.80 8.04
N GLU A 129 3.96 10.09 8.03
CA GLU A 129 3.56 9.31 9.21
C GLU A 129 4.28 7.97 9.32
N VAL A 130 4.69 7.37 8.21
CA VAL A 130 5.35 6.06 8.24
C VAL A 130 6.82 6.16 7.90
N ILE A 131 7.18 6.81 6.79
CA ILE A 131 8.56 6.82 6.30
C ILE A 131 9.42 7.77 7.14
N ASP A 132 8.99 9.03 7.26
CA ASP A 132 9.78 10.07 7.93
C ASP A 132 9.92 9.75 9.43
N LYS A 133 8.83 9.40 10.11
CA LYS A 133 8.88 8.96 11.52
C LYS A 133 9.76 7.72 11.75
N SER A 134 9.76 6.76 10.83
CA SER A 134 10.64 5.58 10.94
C SER A 134 12.11 5.98 10.79
N SER A 135 12.41 6.88 9.84
CA SER A 135 13.75 7.43 9.66
C SER A 135 14.22 8.20 10.89
N GLU A 136 13.38 9.08 11.44
CA GLU A 136 13.67 9.84 12.66
C GLU A 136 13.96 8.92 13.86
N TYR A 137 13.19 7.83 14.00
CA TYR A 137 13.43 6.85 15.06
C TYR A 137 14.76 6.12 14.89
N LEU A 138 15.14 5.77 13.66
CA LEU A 138 16.44 5.16 13.36
C LEU A 138 17.60 6.12 13.66
N CYS A 139 17.47 7.40 13.32
CA CYS A 139 18.45 8.43 13.68
C CYS A 139 18.66 8.48 15.21
N ARG A 140 17.58 8.49 15.99
CA ARG A 140 17.67 8.48 17.46
C ARG A 140 18.34 7.22 18.01
N ILE A 141 18.14 6.06 17.38
CA ILE A 141 18.87 4.83 17.74
C ILE A 141 20.36 5.00 17.45
N LEU A 142 20.71 5.60 16.31
CA LEU A 142 22.09 5.83 15.93
C LEU A 142 22.79 6.79 16.89
N GLU A 143 22.15 7.91 17.24
CA GLU A 143 22.64 8.86 18.25
C GLU A 143 22.91 8.14 19.60
N GLU A 144 21.97 7.31 20.06
CA GLU A 144 22.16 6.51 21.29
C GLU A 144 23.31 5.49 21.16
N LEU A 145 23.56 4.94 19.97
CA LEU A 145 24.71 4.08 19.72
C LEU A 145 26.01 4.87 19.75
N GLU A 146 26.06 6.06 19.13
CA GLU A 146 27.22 6.94 19.16
C GLU A 146 27.61 7.29 20.60
N ASP A 147 26.63 7.70 21.42
CA ASP A 147 26.81 7.99 22.84
C ASP A 147 27.36 6.77 23.61
N ARG A 148 26.76 5.58 23.42
CA ARG A 148 27.17 4.36 24.12
C ARG A 148 28.55 3.85 23.72
N TYR A 149 28.98 4.11 22.49
CA TYR A 149 30.29 3.73 21.99
C TYR A 149 31.33 4.84 22.16
N GLY A 150 30.96 6.00 22.71
CA GLY A 150 31.86 7.14 22.92
C GLY A 150 32.36 7.76 21.61
N ILE A 151 31.53 7.74 20.57
CA ILE A 151 31.80 8.37 19.28
C ILE A 151 31.35 9.83 19.38
N GLY A 152 32.22 10.78 19.01
CA GLY A 152 31.94 12.22 19.05
C GLY A 152 32.53 12.96 17.86
#